data_AF-A0A7R9JIR5-F1
#
_entry.id   AF-A0A7R9JIR5-F1
#
_cell.length_a   1.000
_cell.length_b   1.000
_cell.length_c   1.000
_cell.angle_alpha   90.00
_cell.angle_beta   90.00
_cell.angle_gamma   90.00
#
_symmetry.space_group_name_H-M   'P 1'
#
loop_
_entity.id
_entity.type
_entity.pdbx_description
1 polymer ?
#
loop_
_entity_poly.entity_id
_entity_poly.type
_entity_poly.pdbx_seq_one_letter_code
_entity_poly.pdbx_strand_id
1 'polypeptide(L)'
;VDIDECQDEELQTERCGTGCVNTIGSYHCTGLGDEQSDDGITETEREHVSCSPGFTASPAGTCEDVDECASYNGGCSHSCHNTLGGSYCLCPPHLMLATDWRTCHEMSTEPPTTPAPVTCPPGFDVPDTGERCADVDECAQDNGGCAQYCSNSRGSFRCSCRPGYALDVDGSSC
;
A
#
# COMPACT_ATOMS: atom_id res chain seq x y z
N VAL A 1 -0.85 42.38 2.36
CA VAL A 1 -2.20 42.74 2.82
C VAL A 1 -2.82 41.44 3.24
N ASP A 2 -3.27 41.38 4.48
CA ASP A 2 -3.96 40.20 5.02
C ASP A 2 -5.35 40.10 4.41
N ILE A 3 -5.77 38.91 3.99
CA ILE A 3 -7.11 38.66 3.45
C ILE A 3 -7.95 38.24 4.65
N ASP A 4 -9.06 38.94 4.91
CA ASP A 4 -9.94 38.59 6.02
C ASP A 4 -10.83 37.40 5.62
N GLU A 5 -10.38 36.18 5.93
CA GLU A 5 -11.12 34.95 5.59
C GLU A 5 -12.44 34.83 6.35
N CYS A 6 -12.63 35.58 7.44
CA CYS A 6 -13.92 35.64 8.15
C CYS A 6 -15.00 36.42 7.38
N GLN A 7 -14.69 37.06 6.25
CA GLN A 7 -15.69 37.70 5.38
C GLN A 7 -16.27 36.75 4.32
N ASP A 8 -15.81 35.51 4.28
CA ASP A 8 -16.36 34.47 3.40
C ASP A 8 -17.63 33.87 4.05
N GLU A 9 -18.78 34.07 3.40
CA GLU A 9 -20.10 33.63 3.91
C GLU A 9 -20.22 32.09 3.95
N GLU A 10 -19.43 31.35 3.17
CA GLU A 10 -19.38 29.89 3.17
C GLU A 10 -18.64 29.37 4.42
N LEU A 11 -17.60 30.07 4.85
CA LEU A 11 -16.82 29.74 6.07
C LEU A 11 -17.58 30.02 7.37
N GLN A 12 -18.43 31.05 7.40
CA GLN A 12 -19.24 31.36 8.58
C GLN A 12 -20.30 30.28 8.85
N THR A 13 -20.88 29.67 7.82
CA THR A 13 -22.02 28.75 8.00
C THR A 13 -21.61 27.29 8.12
N GLU A 14 -20.62 26.83 7.35
CA GLU A 14 -20.28 25.39 7.28
C GLU A 14 -19.08 24.96 8.12
N ARG A 15 -18.18 25.90 8.49
CA ARG A 15 -16.93 25.56 9.20
C ARG A 15 -16.81 26.19 10.58
N CYS A 16 -17.16 27.46 10.75
CA CYS A 16 -17.04 28.16 12.03
C CYS A 16 -18.37 28.36 12.78
N GLY A 17 -19.50 28.14 12.12
CA GLY A 17 -20.84 28.28 12.70
C GLY A 17 -21.10 29.67 13.27
N THR A 18 -20.94 29.84 14.59
CA THR A 18 -21.36 31.07 15.30
C THR A 18 -20.22 32.05 15.61
N GLY A 19 -18.96 31.75 15.27
CA GLY A 19 -17.88 32.71 15.47
C GLY A 19 -16.58 32.39 14.73
N CYS A 20 -15.99 33.42 14.11
CA CYS A 20 -14.71 33.39 13.39
C CYS A 20 -13.86 34.58 13.82
N VAL A 21 -12.56 34.37 14.03
CA VAL A 21 -11.57 35.39 14.39
C VAL A 21 -10.47 35.41 13.34
N ASN A 22 -10.32 36.54 12.62
CA ASN A 22 -9.26 36.72 11.63
C ASN A 22 -7.92 37.03 12.29
N THR A 23 -6.84 36.42 11.81
CA THR A 23 -5.46 36.59 12.27
C THR A 23 -4.54 36.82 11.08
N ILE A 24 -3.36 37.38 11.29
CA ILE A 24 -2.47 37.70 10.17
C ILE A 24 -1.99 36.40 9.50
N GLY A 25 -2.49 36.13 8.30
CA GLY A 25 -2.24 34.95 7.46
C GLY A 25 -3.11 33.73 7.77
N SER A 26 -4.13 33.84 8.63
CA SER A 26 -5.01 32.71 9.00
C SER A 26 -6.28 33.14 9.74
N TYR A 27 -7.16 32.21 10.10
CA TYR A 27 -8.33 32.47 10.95
C TYR A 27 -8.58 31.29 11.91
N HIS A 28 -9.31 31.52 13.00
CA HIS A 28 -9.76 30.45 13.90
C HIS A 28 -11.23 30.60 14.28
N CYS A 29 -11.95 29.48 14.42
CA CYS A 29 -13.36 29.47 14.79
C CYS A 29 -13.55 29.51 16.32
N THR A 30 -14.55 30.23 16.80
CA THR A 30 -14.92 30.30 18.23
C THR A 30 -16.42 30.08 18.37
N GLY A 31 -16.87 28.83 18.56
CA GLY A 31 -18.30 28.57 18.74
C GLY A 31 -18.82 27.17 18.45
N LEU A 32 -18.12 26.09 18.85
CA LEU A 32 -18.79 24.81 19.06
C LEU A 32 -19.36 24.83 20.48
N GLY A 33 -20.59 25.35 20.62
CA GLY A 33 -21.41 25.01 21.76
C GLY A 33 -21.79 23.54 21.61
N ASP A 34 -21.21 22.70 22.48
CA ASP A 34 -21.57 21.30 22.62
C ASP A 34 -23.09 21.15 22.67
N GLU A 35 -23.66 20.41 21.73
CA GLU A 35 -25.03 19.93 21.85
C GLU A 35 -25.10 19.03 23.07
N GLN A 36 -25.61 19.62 24.15
CA GLN A 36 -26.01 18.98 25.37
C GLN A 36 -27.10 17.96 25.06
N SER A 37 -26.72 16.71 24.80
CA SER A 37 -27.57 15.57 25.15
C SER A 37 -27.57 15.45 26.67
N ASP A 38 -28.50 16.17 27.28
CA ASP A 38 -28.96 15.95 28.64
C ASP A 38 -29.51 14.52 28.76
N ASP A 39 -28.68 13.63 29.30
CA ASP A 39 -29.12 12.49 30.11
C ASP A 39 -28.45 12.61 31.47
N GLY A 40 -28.89 13.59 32.27
CA GLY A 40 -28.46 13.69 33.65
C GLY A 40 -29.06 12.58 34.52
N ILE A 41 -28.30 11.50 34.83
CA ILE A 41 -28.37 10.86 36.16
C ILE A 41 -27.13 10.03 36.57
N THR A 42 -26.65 10.39 37.77
CA THR A 42 -26.08 9.58 38.88
C THR A 42 -24.64 9.06 38.87
N GLU A 43 -23.92 9.52 39.91
CA GLU A 43 -22.86 8.85 40.69
C GLU A 43 -21.73 8.13 39.96
N THR A 44 -20.51 8.68 40.15
CA THR A 44 -19.18 8.10 39.88
C THR A 44 -18.60 8.41 38.50
N GLU A 45 -18.07 9.63 38.32
CA GLU A 45 -17.02 9.86 37.34
C GLU A 45 -15.76 9.08 37.78
N ARG A 46 -15.72 7.77 37.49
CA ARG A 46 -14.43 7.17 37.17
C ARG A 46 -13.97 7.89 35.91
N GLU A 47 -12.84 8.57 35.98
CA GLU A 47 -12.09 8.97 34.79
C GLU A 47 -12.15 7.81 33.80
N HIS A 48 -12.80 8.03 32.65
CA HIS A 48 -12.86 7.01 31.62
C HIS A 48 -11.45 6.87 31.05
N VAL A 49 -10.70 5.92 31.60
CA VAL A 49 -9.31 5.68 31.22
C VAL A 49 -9.30 5.20 29.79
N SER A 50 -8.90 6.09 28.88
CA SER A 50 -8.71 5.78 27.47
C SER A 50 -7.37 5.09 27.31
N CYS A 51 -7.40 3.81 26.96
CA CYS A 51 -6.20 3.01 26.75
C CYS A 51 -5.80 2.99 25.28
N SER A 52 -4.49 2.86 25.02
CA SER A 52 -3.97 2.62 23.67
C SER A 52 -4.52 1.30 23.11
N PRO A 53 -4.57 1.12 21.78
CA PRO A 53 -4.98 -0.14 21.18
C PRO A 53 -4.18 -1.33 21.74
N GLY A 54 -4.86 -2.44 22.02
CA GLY A 54 -4.24 -3.61 22.65
C GLY A 54 -4.23 -3.57 24.19
N PHE A 55 -4.81 -2.56 24.83
CA PHE A 55 -4.90 -2.45 26.28
C PHE A 55 -6.35 -2.29 26.76
N THR A 56 -6.63 -2.79 27.95
CA THR A 56 -7.92 -2.66 28.64
C THR A 56 -7.77 -1.96 29.98
N ALA A 57 -8.77 -1.18 30.38
CA ALA A 57 -8.74 -0.44 31.63
C ALA A 57 -9.04 -1.37 32.82
N SER A 58 -8.13 -1.39 33.78
CA SER A 58 -8.33 -2.07 35.06
C SER A 58 -9.33 -1.31 35.95
N PRO A 59 -9.92 -1.95 36.96
CA PRO A 59 -10.76 -1.26 37.96
C PRO A 59 -10.05 -0.15 38.73
N ALA A 60 -8.70 -0.17 38.73
CA ALA A 60 -7.85 0.83 39.36
C ALA A 60 -7.51 2.01 38.44
N GLY A 61 -8.01 2.03 37.20
CA GLY A 61 -7.72 3.09 36.23
C GLY A 61 -6.33 2.97 35.59
N THR A 62 -5.78 1.76 35.50
CA THR A 62 -4.52 1.50 34.79
C THR A 62 -4.79 0.75 33.50
N CYS A 63 -4.01 1.01 32.46
CA CYS A 63 -4.09 0.23 31.22
C CYS A 63 -3.26 -1.04 31.34
N GLU A 64 -3.93 -2.17 31.24
CA GLU A 64 -3.33 -3.50 31.26
C GLU A 64 -3.35 -4.08 29.85
N ASP A 65 -2.27 -4.75 29.49
CA ASP A 65 -2.13 -5.40 28.20
C ASP A 65 -3.20 -6.48 28.01
N VAL A 66 -3.81 -6.52 26.83
CA VAL A 66 -4.78 -7.55 26.49
C VAL A 66 -4.04 -8.74 25.92
N ASP A 67 -4.01 -9.84 26.67
CA ASP A 67 -3.46 -11.09 26.15
C ASP A 67 -4.38 -11.69 25.07
N GLU A 68 -4.13 -11.37 23.80
CA GLU A 68 -4.93 -11.92 22.71
C GLU A 68 -4.67 -13.40 22.49
N CYS A 69 -3.54 -13.94 22.97
CA CYS A 69 -3.22 -15.36 22.90
C CYS A 69 -4.09 -16.19 23.84
N ALA A 70 -4.59 -15.61 24.94
CA ALA A 70 -5.51 -16.28 25.86
C ALA A 70 -6.83 -16.69 25.18
N SER A 71 -7.21 -16.00 24.10
CA SER A 71 -8.43 -16.27 23.34
C SER A 71 -8.11 -16.97 22.03
N TYR A 72 -8.56 -18.22 21.88
CA TYR A 72 -8.39 -19.01 20.65
C TYR A 72 -6.96 -18.97 20.09
N ASN A 73 -5.94 -18.96 20.95
CA ASN A 73 -4.52 -18.88 20.55
C ASN A 73 -4.23 -17.66 19.64
N GLY A 74 -4.91 -16.54 19.87
CA GLY A 74 -4.85 -15.35 19.02
C GLY A 74 -5.33 -15.57 17.58
N GLY A 75 -5.88 -16.74 17.23
CA GLY A 75 -6.13 -17.14 15.84
C GLY A 75 -4.87 -17.63 15.11
N CYS A 76 -3.76 -17.87 15.82
CA CYS A 76 -2.57 -18.49 15.24
C CYS A 76 -2.82 -19.98 14.95
N SER A 77 -2.32 -20.46 13.82
CA SER A 77 -2.35 -21.90 13.49
C SER A 77 -1.51 -22.75 14.44
N HIS A 78 -0.42 -22.19 14.97
CA HIS A 78 0.54 -22.89 15.83
C HIS A 78 0.73 -22.17 17.17
N SER A 79 1.81 -21.44 17.36
CA SER A 79 2.09 -20.79 18.64
C SER A 79 1.77 -19.31 18.55
N CYS A 80 1.03 -18.79 19.53
CA CYS A 80 0.84 -17.36 19.72
C CYS A 80 1.83 -16.84 20.77
N HIS A 81 2.37 -15.64 20.53
CA HIS A 81 3.20 -14.92 21.49
C HIS A 81 2.57 -13.56 21.80
N ASN A 82 2.22 -13.36 23.07
CA ASN A 82 1.65 -12.11 23.55
C ASN A 82 2.75 -11.07 23.78
N THR A 83 2.54 -9.85 23.31
CA THR A 83 3.44 -8.71 23.48
C THR A 83 2.67 -7.51 24.02
N LEU A 84 3.38 -6.52 24.54
CA LEU A 84 2.71 -5.30 25.01
C LEU A 84 2.06 -4.55 23.84
N GLY A 85 0.72 -4.45 23.86
CA GLY A 85 -0.10 -3.79 22.86
C GLY A 85 -0.45 -4.64 21.64
N GLY A 86 -0.19 -5.95 21.66
CA GLY A 86 -0.56 -6.85 20.57
C GLY A 86 0.05 -8.24 20.65
N SER A 87 -0.07 -9.02 19.57
CA SER A 87 0.45 -10.39 19.51
C SER A 87 0.94 -10.77 18.12
N TYR A 88 1.79 -11.79 18.07
CA TYR A 88 2.24 -12.37 16.81
C TYR A 88 2.32 -13.90 16.86
N CYS A 89 2.22 -14.52 15.69
CA CYS A 89 2.26 -15.97 15.55
C CYS A 89 3.69 -16.45 15.27
N LEU A 90 4.05 -17.60 15.85
CA LEU A 90 5.32 -18.29 15.68
C LEU A 90 5.09 -19.66 15.06
N CYS A 91 5.98 -20.03 14.14
CA CYS A 91 5.97 -21.33 13.50
C CYS A 91 7.03 -22.26 14.10
N PRO A 92 6.74 -23.57 14.22
CA PRO A 92 7.74 -24.58 14.52
C PRO A 92 8.89 -24.58 13.49
N PRO A 93 10.03 -25.22 13.80
CA PRO A 93 11.11 -25.42 12.83
C PRO A 93 10.58 -26.04 11.53
N HIS A 94 11.11 -25.59 10.40
CA HIS A 94 10.76 -26.03 9.03
C HIS A 94 9.41 -25.54 8.48
N LEU A 95 8.65 -24.76 9.25
CA LEU A 95 7.47 -24.05 8.77
C LEU A 95 7.74 -22.55 8.70
N MET A 96 7.09 -21.88 7.74
CA MET A 96 7.13 -20.42 7.58
C MET A 96 5.75 -19.82 7.78
N LEU A 97 5.72 -18.60 8.34
CA LEU A 97 4.49 -17.87 8.56
C LEU A 97 4.00 -17.32 7.22
N ALA A 98 2.76 -17.65 6.89
CA ALA A 98 2.07 -17.23 5.68
C ALA A 98 1.73 -15.73 5.71
N THR A 99 1.32 -15.19 4.56
CA THR A 99 1.00 -13.76 4.37
C THR A 99 -0.23 -13.30 5.16
N ASP A 100 -1.08 -14.21 5.63
CA ASP A 100 -2.17 -13.91 6.57
C ASP A 100 -1.69 -13.74 8.02
N TRP A 101 -0.38 -13.90 8.28
CA TRP A 101 0.26 -13.74 9.59
C TRP A 101 -0.28 -14.65 10.70
N ARG A 102 -1.11 -15.64 10.35
CA ARG A 102 -1.72 -16.60 11.27
C ARG A 102 -1.35 -18.05 10.94
N THR A 103 -1.28 -18.39 9.66
CA THR A 103 -1.08 -19.76 9.20
C THR A 103 0.39 -20.08 9.00
N CYS A 104 0.86 -21.22 9.50
CA CYS A 104 2.18 -21.74 9.20
C CYS A 104 2.05 -22.80 8.10
N HIS A 105 2.89 -22.73 7.09
CA HIS A 105 2.95 -23.74 6.03
C HIS A 105 4.37 -24.31 5.91
N GLU A 106 4.47 -25.52 5.38
CA GLU A 106 5.76 -26.13 5.09
C GLU A 106 6.45 -25.33 3.98
N MET A 107 7.75 -25.11 4.13
CA MET A 107 8.57 -24.59 3.05
C MET A 107 8.64 -25.70 2.00
N SER A 108 7.82 -25.60 0.94
CA SER A 108 7.61 -26.64 -0.06
C SER A 108 8.95 -27.28 -0.47
N THR A 109 9.23 -28.46 0.07
CA THR A 109 10.44 -29.25 -0.25
C THR A 109 10.28 -30.00 -1.57
N GLU A 110 9.10 -29.92 -2.17
CA GLU A 110 8.85 -30.42 -3.51
C GLU A 110 9.41 -29.41 -4.52
N PRO A 111 10.35 -29.81 -5.40
CA PRO A 111 10.61 -29.02 -6.60
C PRO A 111 9.26 -28.83 -7.29
N PRO A 112 8.96 -27.63 -7.83
CA PRO A 112 7.69 -27.39 -8.48
C PRO A 112 7.49 -28.49 -9.53
N THR A 113 6.56 -29.41 -9.26
CA THR A 113 6.27 -30.59 -10.10
C THR A 113 5.65 -30.19 -11.44
N THR A 114 5.42 -28.90 -11.61
CA THR A 114 5.18 -28.22 -12.88
C THR A 114 6.34 -27.25 -13.10
N PRO A 115 7.12 -27.36 -14.19
CA PRO A 115 7.97 -26.23 -14.56
C PRO A 115 7.05 -25.02 -14.66
N ALA A 116 7.35 -23.97 -13.90
CA ALA A 116 6.68 -22.69 -14.09
C ALA A 116 6.73 -22.38 -15.59
N PRO A 117 5.62 -21.95 -16.22
CA PRO A 117 5.65 -21.59 -17.63
C PRO A 117 6.78 -20.58 -17.81
N VAL A 118 7.79 -20.94 -18.61
CA VAL A 118 8.95 -20.08 -18.88
C VAL A 118 8.40 -18.80 -19.49
N THR A 119 8.31 -17.76 -18.66
CA THR A 119 7.84 -16.45 -19.07
C THR A 119 9.08 -15.63 -19.39
N CYS A 120 9.23 -15.25 -20.65
CA CYS A 120 10.37 -14.44 -21.08
C CYS A 120 10.09 -12.95 -20.84
N PRO A 121 11.12 -12.14 -20.56
CA PRO A 121 10.99 -10.68 -20.58
C PRO A 121 10.51 -10.18 -21.95
N PRO A 122 9.92 -8.98 -22.05
CA PRO A 122 9.57 -8.38 -23.34
C PRO A 122 10.76 -8.36 -24.32
N GLY A 123 10.51 -8.69 -25.59
CA GLY A 123 11.55 -8.80 -26.62
C GLY A 123 12.33 -10.12 -26.62
N PHE A 124 11.88 -11.12 -25.85
CA PHE A 124 12.49 -12.45 -25.82
C PHE A 124 11.42 -13.54 -25.97
N ASP A 125 11.77 -14.63 -26.67
CA ASP A 125 10.93 -15.80 -26.85
C ASP A 125 11.63 -17.09 -26.42
N VAL A 126 10.85 -18.13 -26.13
CA VAL A 126 11.39 -19.46 -25.81
C VAL A 126 11.74 -20.17 -27.13
N PRO A 127 13.03 -20.47 -27.40
CA PRO A 127 13.41 -21.21 -28.59
C PRO A 127 12.89 -22.65 -28.52
N ASP A 128 12.77 -23.31 -29.68
CA ASP A 128 12.33 -24.71 -29.79
C ASP A 128 13.17 -25.69 -28.96
N THR A 129 14.39 -25.29 -28.57
CA THR A 129 15.29 -26.06 -27.70
C THR A 129 14.94 -25.98 -26.22
N GLY A 130 14.04 -25.07 -25.80
CA GLY A 130 13.42 -25.05 -24.47
C GLY A 130 14.29 -24.62 -23.29
N GLU A 131 15.56 -24.27 -23.49
CA GLU A 131 16.50 -24.14 -22.36
C GLU A 131 16.74 -22.70 -21.88
N ARG A 132 16.53 -21.65 -22.71
CA ARG A 132 16.71 -20.23 -22.32
C ARG A 132 15.95 -19.27 -23.23
N CYS A 133 15.43 -18.17 -22.67
CA CYS A 133 14.88 -17.07 -23.46
C CYS A 133 15.92 -16.53 -24.45
N ALA A 134 15.57 -16.54 -25.72
CA ALA A 134 16.36 -15.99 -26.81
C ALA A 134 15.80 -14.63 -27.19
N ASP A 135 16.69 -13.72 -27.57
CA ASP A 135 16.32 -12.41 -28.11
C ASP A 135 15.49 -12.59 -29.38
N VAL A 136 14.38 -11.88 -29.49
CA VAL A 136 13.58 -11.85 -30.72
C VAL A 136 14.26 -10.88 -31.66
N ASP A 137 14.67 -11.32 -32.85
CA ASP A 137 15.18 -10.41 -33.88
C ASP A 137 14.01 -9.78 -34.62
N GLU A 138 13.55 -8.61 -34.15
CA GLU A 138 12.44 -7.91 -34.78
C GLU A 138 12.80 -7.40 -36.18
N CYS A 139 14.10 -7.22 -36.49
CA CYS A 139 14.55 -6.82 -37.82
C CYS A 139 14.47 -7.95 -38.85
N ALA A 140 14.44 -9.21 -38.40
CA ALA A 140 14.33 -10.38 -39.29
C ALA A 140 12.97 -10.45 -40.00
N GLN A 141 11.93 -9.81 -39.45
CA GLN A 141 10.60 -9.76 -40.03
C GLN A 141 10.23 -8.32 -40.41
N ASP A 142 9.91 -8.10 -41.69
CA ASP A 142 9.49 -6.80 -42.23
C ASP A 142 10.40 -5.61 -41.83
N ASN A 143 11.71 -5.86 -41.66
CA ASN A 143 12.68 -4.85 -41.22
C ASN A 143 12.27 -4.16 -39.88
N GLY A 144 11.57 -4.86 -38.98
CA GLY A 144 11.03 -4.28 -37.75
C GLY A 144 9.98 -3.19 -37.98
N GLY A 145 9.44 -3.06 -39.19
CA GLY A 145 8.60 -1.94 -39.61
C GLY A 145 9.38 -0.65 -39.88
N CYS A 146 10.72 -0.67 -39.88
CA CYS A 146 11.53 0.51 -40.16
C CYS A 146 11.49 0.89 -41.65
N ALA A 147 11.27 2.17 -41.95
CA ALA A 147 11.27 2.70 -43.32
C ALA A 147 12.62 2.55 -44.03
N GLN A 148 13.72 2.58 -43.27
CA GLN A 148 15.07 2.54 -43.84
C GLN A 148 15.98 1.50 -43.17
N TYR A 149 16.57 1.79 -42.00
CA TYR A 149 17.50 0.87 -41.34
C TYR A 149 16.96 0.38 -40.01
N CYS A 150 16.93 -0.95 -39.82
CA CYS A 150 16.66 -1.60 -38.54
C CYS A 150 17.95 -2.10 -37.91
N SER A 151 18.08 -1.93 -36.60
CA SER A 151 19.17 -2.49 -35.80
C SER A 151 18.58 -3.24 -34.61
N ASN A 152 18.68 -4.57 -34.64
CA ASN A 152 18.26 -5.42 -33.53
C ASN A 152 19.20 -5.21 -32.33
N SER A 153 18.64 -5.28 -31.13
CA SER A 153 19.37 -5.22 -29.87
C SER A 153 18.72 -6.12 -28.82
N ARG A 154 19.43 -6.47 -27.74
CA ARG A 154 18.86 -7.42 -26.78
C ARG A 154 17.60 -6.86 -26.10
N GLY A 155 16.46 -7.50 -26.35
CA GLY A 155 15.13 -7.17 -25.83
C GLY A 155 14.40 -6.03 -26.54
N SER A 156 14.93 -5.53 -27.67
CA SER A 156 14.34 -4.40 -28.42
C SER A 156 15.05 -4.17 -29.75
N PHE A 157 14.50 -3.34 -30.63
CA PHE A 157 15.16 -2.88 -31.85
C PHE A 157 15.05 -1.36 -31.97
N ARG A 158 15.82 -0.79 -32.91
CA ARG A 158 15.68 0.64 -33.27
C ARG A 158 15.72 0.85 -34.77
N CYS A 159 14.93 1.82 -35.22
CA CYS A 159 15.00 2.33 -36.58
C CYS A 159 15.96 3.52 -36.69
N SER A 160 16.58 3.67 -37.86
CA SER A 160 17.42 4.83 -38.19
C SER A 160 17.31 5.18 -39.66
N CYS A 161 17.58 6.45 -39.97
CA CYS A 161 17.46 7.01 -41.32
C CYS A 161 18.84 7.22 -41.97
N ARG A 162 18.83 7.27 -43.30
CA ARG A 162 19.95 7.67 -44.14
C ARG A 162 20.34 9.12 -43.84
N PRO A 163 21.61 9.50 -44.09
CA PRO A 163 22.02 10.89 -43.99
C PRO A 163 21.11 11.82 -44.80
N GLY A 164 20.64 12.90 -44.17
CA GLY A 164 19.71 13.86 -44.77
C GLY A 164 18.23 13.63 -44.44
N TYR A 165 17.90 12.56 -43.73
CA TYR A 165 16.55 12.25 -43.24
C TYR A 165 16.53 12.21 -41.71
N ALA A 166 15.38 12.50 -41.10
CA ALA A 166 15.16 12.47 -39.67
C ALA A 166 14.11 11.40 -39.33
N LEU A 167 14.28 10.72 -38.20
CA LEU A 167 13.31 9.74 -37.72
C LEU A 167 12.05 10.47 -37.25
N ASP A 168 10.90 10.04 -37.73
CA ASP A 168 9.59 10.60 -37.35
C ASP A 168 9.19 10.19 -35.92
N VAL A 169 8.12 10.77 -35.39
CA VAL A 169 7.64 10.55 -34.02
C VAL A 169 7.06 9.15 -33.80
N ASP A 170 6.68 8.46 -34.88
CA ASP A 170 6.28 7.06 -34.86
C ASP A 170 7.45 6.10 -34.56
N GLY A 171 8.69 6.60 -34.62
CA GLY A 171 9.91 5.84 -34.34
C GLY A 171 10.30 4.86 -35.45
N SER A 172 9.63 4.88 -36.60
CA SER A 172 9.83 3.93 -37.70
C SER A 172 9.93 4.58 -39.07
N SER A 173 9.31 5.75 -39.28
CA SER A 173 9.33 6.48 -40.54
C SER A 173 10.50 7.45 -40.68
N CYS A 174 10.87 7.67 -41.95
CA CYS A 174 11.85 8.64 -42.45
C CYS A 174 11.26 9.26 -43.73
#